data_AF-A0A3N5RWK2-F1
#
_entry.id   AF-A0A3N5RWK2-F1
#
_cell.length_a   1.000
_cell.length_b   1.000
_cell.length_c   1.000
_cell.angle_alpha   90.00
_cell.angle_beta   90.00
_cell.angle_gamma   90.00
#
_symmetry.space_group_name_H-M   'P 1'
#
loop_
_entity.id
_entity.type
_entity.pdbx_description
1 polymer ?
#
loop_
_entity_poly.entity_id
_entity_poly.type
_entity_poly.pdbx_seq_one_letter_code
_entity_poly.pdbx_strand_id
1 'polypeptide(L)'
;MTVQSTMPAAFDDNDITLLQGIADSLATAIQNARLFHQVNTNLEEIQTLHRQYLSGVWNPKASEKIQTYEYLGKFGPLEGEKIYQIQTPIKLRDQIIGRITLDCDHELSEYEHNLIEEIGNEAAVALENARLLEEIRQRSQEEHMINDLTAQLTRSLSYDILLKTTVQELGRLPNVSQVSIRMDVPKQVEP
;
A
#
# COMPACT_ATOMS: atom_id res chain seq x y z
N MET A 1 -33.81 -46.14 11.40
CA MET A 1 -33.55 -47.59 11.31
C MET A 1 -32.17 -47.84 11.87
N THR A 2 -32.08 -48.46 13.03
CA THR A 2 -30.84 -48.89 13.68
C THR A 2 -30.39 -50.21 13.05
N VAL A 3 -29.20 -50.23 12.45
CA VAL A 3 -28.58 -51.45 11.92
C VAL A 3 -27.86 -52.13 13.08
N GLN A 4 -28.55 -53.05 13.76
CA GLN A 4 -27.93 -53.96 14.72
C GLN A 4 -27.50 -55.23 13.97
N SER A 5 -26.18 -55.47 13.91
CA SER A 5 -25.61 -56.74 13.47
C SER A 5 -25.51 -57.69 14.68
N THR A 6 -26.00 -58.92 14.54
CA THR A 6 -26.10 -59.93 15.62
C THR A 6 -25.04 -61.03 15.53
N MET A 7 -23.93 -60.83 14.81
CA MET A 7 -22.79 -61.76 14.81
C MET A 7 -21.62 -61.22 15.64
N PRO A 8 -21.10 -61.97 16.63
CA PRO A 8 -19.85 -61.62 17.30
C PRO A 8 -18.70 -61.81 16.31
N ALA A 9 -17.93 -60.74 16.06
CA ALA A 9 -16.83 -60.61 15.08
C ALA A 9 -17.22 -60.27 13.62
N ALA A 10 -18.19 -59.36 13.41
CA ALA A 10 -18.60 -58.90 12.08
C ALA A 10 -17.70 -57.80 11.43
N PHE A 11 -16.59 -57.44 12.07
CA PHE A 11 -15.54 -56.59 11.51
C PHE A 11 -14.22 -57.28 11.77
N ASP A 12 -13.48 -57.63 10.71
CA ASP A 12 -12.13 -58.13 10.84
C ASP A 12 -11.12 -56.96 10.96
N ASP A 13 -9.89 -57.25 11.37
CA ASP A 13 -8.84 -56.22 11.49
C ASP A 13 -8.55 -55.52 10.15
N ASN A 14 -8.89 -56.17 9.03
CA ASN A 14 -8.71 -55.65 7.68
C ASN A 14 -9.78 -54.59 7.33
N ASP A 15 -11.03 -54.77 7.77
CA ASP A 15 -12.12 -53.80 7.65
C ASP A 15 -11.83 -52.53 8.46
N ILE A 16 -11.30 -52.68 9.68
CA ILE A 16 -10.91 -51.54 10.53
C ILE A 16 -9.76 -50.77 9.87
N THR A 17 -8.75 -51.49 9.35
CA THR A 17 -7.62 -50.88 8.64
C THR A 17 -8.07 -50.15 7.37
N LEU A 18 -9.01 -50.73 6.62
CA LEU A 18 -9.56 -50.11 5.42
C LEU A 18 -10.38 -48.85 5.75
N LEU A 19 -11.22 -48.90 6.78
CA LEU A 19 -11.99 -47.75 7.24
C LEU A 19 -11.09 -46.64 7.79
N GLN A 20 -10.00 -46.98 8.49
CA GLN A 20 -9.00 -46.02 8.93
C GLN A 20 -8.28 -45.36 7.74
N GLY A 21 -7.86 -46.13 6.74
CA GLY A 21 -7.24 -45.58 5.53
C GLY A 21 -8.17 -44.67 4.72
N ILE A 22 -9.45 -45.02 4.63
CA ILE A 22 -10.47 -44.16 4.01
C ILE A 22 -10.70 -42.90 4.86
N ALA A 23 -10.75 -43.03 6.18
CA ALA A 23 -10.91 -41.89 7.08
C ALA A 23 -9.73 -40.91 6.97
N ASP A 24 -8.50 -41.40 6.91
CA ASP A 24 -7.29 -40.57 6.74
C ASP A 24 -7.26 -39.86 5.38
N SER A 25 -7.66 -40.58 4.32
CA SER A 25 -7.77 -40.02 2.98
C SER A 25 -8.88 -38.96 2.88
N LEU A 26 -10.04 -39.21 3.48
CA LEU A 26 -11.14 -38.25 3.57
C LEU A 26 -10.75 -37.03 4.42
N ALA A 27 -10.06 -37.24 5.55
CA ALA A 27 -9.56 -36.15 6.38
C ALA A 27 -8.61 -35.25 5.57
N THR A 28 -7.70 -35.84 4.81
CA THR A 28 -6.78 -35.12 3.91
C THR A 28 -7.53 -34.39 2.80
N ALA A 29 -8.50 -35.04 2.16
CA ALA A 29 -9.31 -34.43 1.10
C ALA A 29 -10.14 -33.24 1.63
N ILE A 30 -10.73 -33.36 2.82
CA ILE A 30 -11.47 -32.28 3.48
C ILE A 30 -10.52 -31.15 3.89
N GLN A 31 -9.33 -31.47 4.41
CA GLN A 31 -8.29 -30.49 4.74
C GLN A 31 -7.89 -29.69 3.48
N ASN A 32 -7.63 -30.38 2.37
CA ASN A 32 -7.30 -29.76 1.09
C ASN A 32 -8.44 -28.90 0.56
N ALA A 33 -9.69 -29.36 0.65
CA ALA A 33 -10.86 -28.59 0.24
C ALA A 33 -11.04 -27.32 1.08
N ARG A 34 -10.82 -27.38 2.40
CA ARG A 34 -10.86 -26.21 3.29
C ARG A 34 -9.72 -25.24 3.01
N LEU A 35 -8.50 -25.75 2.83
CA LEU A 35 -7.34 -24.93 2.46
C LEU A 35 -7.57 -24.21 1.13
N PHE A 36 -8.08 -24.92 0.12
CA PHE A 36 -8.40 -24.33 -1.18
C PHE A 36 -9.50 -23.28 -1.07
N HIS A 37 -10.57 -23.57 -0.31
CA HIS A 37 -11.64 -22.60 -0.05
C HIS A 37 -11.09 -21.35 0.64
N GLN A 38 -10.24 -21.51 1.66
CA GLN A 38 -9.63 -20.40 2.39
C GLN A 38 -8.74 -19.54 1.49
N VAL A 39 -7.95 -20.14 0.61
CA VAL A 39 -7.16 -19.39 -0.39
C VAL A 39 -8.07 -18.57 -1.30
N ASN A 40 -9.16 -19.16 -1.80
CA ASN A 40 -10.10 -18.43 -2.66
C ASN A 40 -10.77 -17.26 -1.93
N THR A 41 -11.24 -17.49 -0.69
CA THR A 41 -11.83 -16.42 0.14
C THR A 41 -10.83 -15.29 0.39
N ASN A 42 -9.58 -15.62 0.74
CA ASN A 42 -8.55 -14.62 0.96
C ASN A 42 -8.23 -13.84 -0.33
N LEU A 43 -8.22 -14.50 -1.49
CA LEU A 43 -8.00 -13.83 -2.78
C LEU A 43 -9.13 -12.86 -3.11
N GLU A 44 -10.39 -13.25 -2.90
CA GLU A 44 -11.54 -12.37 -3.09
C GLU A 44 -11.50 -11.14 -2.18
N GLU A 45 -11.11 -11.34 -0.91
CA GLU A 45 -10.95 -10.25 0.05
C GLU A 45 -9.82 -9.29 -0.35
N ILE A 46 -8.65 -9.81 -0.74
CA ILE A 46 -7.52 -9.02 -1.24
C ILE A 46 -7.93 -8.23 -2.50
N GLN A 47 -8.61 -8.86 -3.46
CA GLN A 47 -9.07 -8.18 -4.68
C GLN A 47 -10.06 -7.06 -4.38
N THR A 48 -10.97 -7.28 -3.42
CA THR A 48 -11.96 -6.29 -3.00
C THR A 48 -11.29 -5.10 -2.32
N LEU A 49 -10.39 -5.35 -1.37
CA LEU A 49 -9.61 -4.31 -0.70
C LEU A 49 -8.75 -3.52 -1.68
N HIS A 50 -8.12 -4.22 -2.62
CA HIS A 50 -7.27 -3.58 -3.62
C HIS A 50 -8.07 -2.65 -4.53
N ARG A 51 -9.26 -3.07 -4.98
CA ARG A 51 -10.19 -2.22 -5.77
C ARG A 51 -10.63 -0.98 -4.98
N GLN A 52 -10.98 -1.16 -3.71
CA GLN A 52 -11.34 -0.05 -2.84
C GLN A 52 -10.19 0.94 -2.68
N TYR A 53 -8.97 0.44 -2.44
CA TYR A 53 -7.76 1.26 -2.33
C TYR A 53 -7.51 2.07 -3.61
N LEU A 54 -7.49 1.41 -4.77
CA LEU A 54 -7.32 2.09 -6.06
C LEU A 54 -8.43 3.11 -6.31
N SER A 55 -9.68 2.84 -5.89
CA SER A 55 -10.78 3.80 -6.05
C SER A 55 -10.62 5.04 -5.19
N GLY A 56 -10.13 4.89 -3.97
CA GLY A 56 -9.94 5.99 -3.04
C GLY A 56 -8.77 6.89 -3.45
N VAL A 57 -7.68 6.28 -3.91
CA VAL A 57 -6.46 6.99 -4.33
C VAL A 57 -6.64 7.72 -5.65
N TRP A 58 -7.34 7.10 -6.62
CA TRP A 58 -7.55 7.66 -7.95
C TRP A 58 -8.89 8.39 -8.12
N ASN A 59 -9.61 8.69 -7.03
CA ASN A 59 -10.88 9.41 -7.12
C ASN A 59 -10.65 10.84 -7.67
N PRO A 60 -11.22 11.20 -8.84
CA PRO A 60 -11.03 12.51 -9.46
C PRO A 60 -11.62 13.67 -8.64
N LYS A 61 -12.42 13.38 -7.60
CA LYS A 61 -12.90 14.41 -6.66
C LYS A 61 -11.98 14.62 -5.44
N ALA A 62 -11.00 13.74 -5.21
CA ALA A 62 -10.12 13.79 -4.05
C ALA A 62 -8.76 14.44 -4.33
N SER A 63 -8.33 14.52 -5.60
CA SER A 63 -7.16 15.32 -5.98
C SER A 63 -7.61 16.73 -6.36
N GLU A 64 -7.17 17.72 -5.60
CA GLU A 64 -7.46 19.15 -5.75
C GLU A 64 -6.99 19.76 -7.10
N LYS A 65 -6.40 18.93 -7.98
CA LYS A 65 -6.01 19.27 -9.35
C LYS A 65 -6.21 18.05 -10.23
N ILE A 66 -7.36 17.95 -10.91
CA ILE A 66 -7.44 17.20 -12.16
C ILE A 66 -6.51 17.95 -13.13
N GLN A 67 -5.27 17.48 -13.25
CA GLN A 67 -4.34 18.01 -14.25
C GLN A 67 -4.70 17.35 -15.57
N THR A 68 -5.62 17.99 -16.31
CA THR A 68 -5.84 17.64 -17.71
C THR A 68 -4.60 18.06 -18.48
N TYR A 69 -3.84 17.08 -18.95
CA TYR A 69 -2.74 17.30 -19.86
C TYR A 69 -3.30 17.24 -21.28
N GLU A 70 -3.44 18.40 -21.89
CA GLU A 70 -3.95 18.55 -23.25
C GLU A 70 -2.79 18.80 -24.21
N TYR A 71 -2.72 18.01 -25.26
CA TYR A 71 -1.83 18.25 -26.39
C TYR A 71 -2.66 18.80 -27.55
N LEU A 72 -2.48 20.08 -27.85
CA LEU A 72 -3.06 20.70 -29.04
C LEU A 72 -2.12 20.46 -30.23
N GLY A 73 -2.59 19.70 -31.22
CA GLY A 73 -1.88 19.51 -32.48
C GLY A 73 -1.61 20.84 -33.20
N LYS A 74 -0.54 20.91 -34.00
CA LYS A 74 -0.15 22.10 -34.77
C LYS A 74 -1.13 22.48 -35.89
N PHE A 75 -2.14 21.64 -36.14
CA PHE A 75 -3.21 21.88 -37.09
C PHE A 75 -4.52 21.64 -36.33
N GLY A 76 -5.30 22.71 -36.13
CA GLY A 76 -6.69 22.56 -35.75
C GLY A 76 -7.48 22.01 -36.94
N PRO A 77 -8.65 21.39 -36.71
CA PRO A 77 -9.49 20.86 -37.77
C PRO A 77 -9.73 21.95 -38.82
N LEU A 78 -9.53 21.62 -40.10
CA LEU A 78 -9.87 22.54 -41.19
C LEU A 78 -11.38 22.77 -41.16
N GLU A 79 -11.81 23.99 -41.46
CA GLU A 79 -13.22 24.38 -41.39
C GLU A 79 -14.08 23.45 -42.27
N GLY A 80 -14.89 22.59 -41.64
CA GLY A 80 -15.75 21.61 -42.32
C GLY A 80 -15.32 20.13 -42.25
N GLU A 81 -14.19 19.80 -41.63
CA GLU A 81 -13.80 18.40 -41.39
C GLU A 81 -14.60 17.74 -40.27
N LYS A 82 -14.93 16.46 -40.44
CA LYS A 82 -15.56 15.66 -39.38
C LYS A 82 -14.52 15.31 -38.34
N ILE A 83 -14.80 15.67 -37.09
CA ILE A 83 -14.00 15.26 -35.94
C ILE A 83 -14.65 14.03 -35.32
N TYR A 84 -13.87 12.98 -35.19
CA TYR A 84 -14.17 11.76 -34.47
C TYR A 84 -13.55 11.85 -33.08
N GLN A 85 -14.39 11.91 -32.05
CA GLN A 85 -13.92 11.91 -30.67
C GLN A 85 -13.88 10.47 -30.15
N ILE A 86 -12.68 9.97 -29.86
CA ILE A 86 -12.45 8.64 -29.28
C ILE A 86 -12.11 8.78 -27.80
N GLN A 87 -12.76 7.97 -26.98
CA GLN A 87 -12.51 7.89 -25.55
C GLN A 87 -12.08 6.48 -25.16
N THR A 88 -10.84 6.35 -24.69
CA THR A 88 -10.29 5.08 -24.23
C THR A 88 -10.03 5.16 -22.72
N PRO A 89 -10.57 4.23 -21.90
CA PRO A 89 -10.29 4.22 -20.47
C PRO A 89 -8.86 3.77 -20.18
N ILE A 90 -8.21 4.43 -19.22
CA ILE A 90 -6.96 3.95 -18.63
C ILE A 90 -7.32 2.99 -17.51
N LYS A 91 -6.99 1.72 -17.66
CA LYS A 91 -7.31 0.67 -16.69
C LYS A 91 -6.06 0.20 -15.96
N LEU A 92 -6.16 0.13 -14.64
CA LEU A 92 -5.19 -0.51 -13.78
C LEU A 92 -5.89 -1.68 -13.07
N ARG A 93 -5.52 -2.92 -13.41
CA ARG A 93 -6.09 -4.15 -12.79
C ARG A 93 -7.63 -4.12 -12.77
N ASP A 94 -8.22 -3.93 -13.96
CA ASP A 94 -9.66 -3.80 -14.23
C ASP A 94 -10.36 -2.56 -13.64
N GLN A 95 -9.59 -1.63 -13.10
CA GLN A 95 -10.13 -0.40 -12.55
C GLN A 95 -9.81 0.81 -13.41
N ILE A 96 -10.83 1.57 -13.76
CA ILE A 96 -10.67 2.81 -14.53
C ILE A 96 -10.09 3.88 -13.60
N ILE A 97 -8.85 4.30 -13.87
CA ILE A 97 -8.14 5.35 -13.13
C ILE A 97 -8.07 6.67 -13.93
N GLY A 98 -8.45 6.64 -15.21
CA GLY A 98 -8.41 7.80 -16.08
C GLY A 98 -9.04 7.55 -17.45
N ARG A 99 -8.94 8.53 -18.33
CA ARG A 99 -9.45 8.46 -19.71
C ARG A 99 -8.51 9.20 -20.64
N ILE A 100 -8.19 8.58 -21.76
CA ILE A 100 -7.55 9.19 -22.93
C ILE A 100 -8.67 9.68 -23.84
N THR A 101 -8.62 10.94 -24.24
CA THR A 101 -9.55 11.51 -25.24
C THR A 101 -8.72 11.95 -26.43
N LEU A 102 -9.12 11.50 -27.62
CA LEU A 102 -8.46 11.79 -28.88
C LEU A 102 -9.50 12.37 -29.82
N ASP A 103 -9.18 13.51 -30.41
CA ASP A 103 -9.97 14.08 -31.49
C ASP A 103 -9.21 13.79 -32.80
N CYS A 104 -9.82 13.00 -33.67
CA CYS A 104 -9.25 12.52 -34.93
C CYS A 104 -10.08 13.01 -36.11
N ASP A 105 -9.50 13.09 -37.30
CA ASP A 105 -10.16 13.44 -38.57
C ASP A 105 -10.76 12.21 -39.29
N HIS A 106 -10.52 11.00 -38.76
CA HIS A 106 -11.00 9.73 -39.29
C HIS A 106 -11.43 8.77 -38.17
N GLU A 107 -12.18 7.72 -38.55
CA GLU A 107 -12.47 6.59 -37.65
C GLU A 107 -11.22 5.74 -37.47
N LEU A 108 -10.87 5.44 -36.23
CA LEU A 108 -9.70 4.61 -35.93
C LEU A 108 -9.87 3.19 -36.49
N SER A 109 -8.79 2.68 -37.06
CA SER A 109 -8.65 1.28 -37.38
C SER A 109 -8.56 0.41 -36.12
N GLU A 110 -8.80 -0.90 -36.25
CA GLU A 110 -8.61 -1.87 -35.16
C GLU A 110 -7.18 -1.85 -34.61
N TYR A 111 -6.18 -1.64 -35.49
CA TYR A 111 -4.79 -1.50 -35.10
C TYR A 111 -4.56 -0.28 -34.19
N GLU A 112 -5.13 0.87 -34.54
CA GLU A 112 -4.98 2.09 -33.75
C GLU A 112 -5.71 2.00 -32.41
N HIS A 113 -6.90 1.38 -32.39
CA HIS A 113 -7.60 1.07 -31.15
C HIS A 113 -6.76 0.22 -30.20
N ASN A 114 -6.15 -0.86 -30.71
CA ASN A 114 -5.28 -1.74 -29.92
C ASN A 114 -4.04 -0.99 -29.41
N LEU A 115 -3.43 -0.14 -30.24
CA LEU A 115 -2.27 0.66 -29.85
C LEU A 115 -2.61 1.64 -28.70
N ILE A 116 -3.75 2.33 -28.79
CA ILE A 116 -4.18 3.27 -27.73
C ILE A 116 -4.50 2.51 -26.43
N GLU A 117 -5.07 1.31 -26.52
CA GLU A 117 -5.29 0.47 -25.34
C GLU A 117 -3.97 0.02 -24.70
N GLU A 118 -2.99 -0.39 -25.51
CA GLU A 118 -1.64 -0.76 -25.04
C GLU A 118 -0.94 0.43 -24.35
N ILE A 119 -0.96 1.61 -24.97
CA ILE A 119 -0.45 2.86 -24.38
C ILE A 119 -1.18 3.18 -23.08
N GLY A 120 -2.50 3.02 -23.04
CA GLY A 120 -3.29 3.22 -21.83
C GLY A 120 -2.86 2.29 -20.69
N ASN A 121 -2.58 1.02 -20.99
CA ASN A 121 -2.11 0.04 -20.01
C ASN A 121 -0.70 0.38 -19.50
N GLU A 122 0.24 0.74 -20.38
CA GLU A 122 1.58 1.16 -19.99
C GLU A 122 1.56 2.43 -19.13
N ALA A 123 0.76 3.42 -19.55
CA ALA A 123 0.57 4.65 -18.80
C ALA A 123 0.00 4.38 -17.40
N ALA A 124 -0.95 3.46 -17.27
CA ALA A 124 -1.51 3.08 -15.98
C ALA A 124 -0.44 2.56 -15.00
N VAL A 125 0.44 1.67 -15.49
CA VAL A 125 1.54 1.12 -14.70
C VAL A 125 2.56 2.20 -14.33
N ALA A 126 2.93 3.06 -15.28
CA ALA A 126 3.87 4.15 -15.03
C ALA A 126 3.33 5.14 -13.99
N LEU A 127 2.04 5.47 -14.06
CA LEU A 127 1.35 6.34 -13.10
C LEU A 127 1.28 5.71 -11.71
N GLU A 128 1.03 4.40 -11.61
CA GLU A 128 1.08 3.68 -10.33
C GLU A 128 2.48 3.77 -9.71
N ASN A 129 3.53 3.51 -10.51
CA ASN A 129 4.92 3.56 -10.05
C ASN A 129 5.34 4.96 -9.59
N ALA A 130 5.00 6.01 -10.35
CA ALA A 130 5.31 7.39 -9.99
C ALA A 130 4.64 7.78 -8.67
N ARG A 131 3.38 7.36 -8.48
CA ARG A 131 2.64 7.61 -7.23
C ARG A 131 3.24 6.86 -6.04
N LEU A 132 3.59 5.59 -6.20
CA LEU A 132 4.24 4.79 -5.16
C LEU A 132 5.58 5.40 -4.73
N LEU A 133 6.36 5.89 -5.69
CA LEU A 133 7.62 6.58 -5.41
C LEU A 133 7.40 7.85 -4.59
N GLU A 134 6.37 8.63 -4.91
CA GLU A 134 6.02 9.84 -4.16
C GLU A 134 5.57 9.51 -2.73
N GLU A 135 4.78 8.45 -2.55
CA GLU A 135 4.36 7.97 -1.23
C GLU A 135 5.57 7.52 -0.38
N ILE A 136 6.53 6.81 -0.97
CA ILE A 136 7.77 6.41 -0.30
C ILE A 136 8.58 7.65 0.13
N ARG A 137 8.68 8.66 -0.73
CA ARG A 137 9.40 9.90 -0.43
C ARG A 137 8.76 10.67 0.72
N GLN A 138 7.43 10.81 0.71
CA GLN A 138 6.71 11.49 1.78
C GLN A 138 6.91 10.78 3.13
N ARG A 139 6.78 9.46 3.17
CA ARG A 139 7.03 8.68 4.40
C ARG A 139 8.46 8.83 4.92
N SER A 140 9.45 8.81 4.02
CA SER A 140 10.85 9.02 4.39
C SER A 140 11.09 10.41 4.99
N GLN A 141 10.46 11.45 4.44
CA GLN A 141 10.54 12.81 5.00
C GLN A 141 9.91 12.90 6.39
N GLU A 142 8.75 12.27 6.59
CA GLU A 142 8.10 12.19 7.91
C GLU A 142 8.98 11.46 8.94
N GLU A 143 9.56 10.33 8.56
CA GLU A 143 10.44 9.55 9.44
C GLU A 143 11.70 10.34 9.83
N HIS A 144 12.31 11.04 8.87
CA HIS A 144 13.44 11.93 9.15
C HIS A 144 13.06 13.03 10.14
N MET A 145 11.91 13.68 9.95
CA MET A 145 11.41 14.69 10.88
C MET A 145 11.17 14.13 12.30
N ILE A 146 10.59 12.94 12.42
CA ILE A 146 10.35 12.28 13.71
C ILE A 146 11.67 11.95 14.41
N ASN A 147 12.64 11.43 13.67
CA ASN A 147 13.96 11.11 14.22
C ASN A 147 14.70 12.37 14.69
N ASP A 148 14.64 13.46 13.92
CA ASP A 148 15.24 14.74 14.29
C ASP A 148 14.60 15.32 15.57
N LEU A 149 13.26 15.28 15.68
CA LEU A 149 12.55 15.69 16.89
C LEU A 149 12.93 14.84 18.11
N THR A 150 13.01 13.53 17.95
CA THR A 150 13.37 12.60 19.02
C THR A 150 14.81 12.85 19.50
N ALA A 151 15.74 13.09 18.58
CA ALA A 151 17.12 13.43 18.90
C ALA A 151 17.20 14.77 19.66
N GLN A 152 16.44 15.79 19.25
CA GLN A 152 16.37 17.07 19.96
C GLN A 152 15.81 16.92 21.38
N LEU A 153 14.72 16.17 21.55
CA LEU A 153 14.13 15.88 22.86
C LEU A 153 15.10 15.14 23.79
N THR A 154 15.79 14.12 23.26
CA THR A 154 16.77 13.34 24.03
C THR A 154 17.94 14.21 24.49
N ARG A 155 18.43 15.11 23.62
CA ARG A 155 19.49 16.08 23.98
C ARG A 155 19.02 17.01 25.09
N SER A 156 17.82 17.57 24.98
CA SER A 156 17.24 18.46 26.00
C SER A 156 17.13 17.78 27.36
N LEU A 157 16.53 16.58 27.41
CA LEU A 157 16.38 15.80 28.65
C LEU A 157 17.73 15.41 29.25
N SER A 158 18.74 15.12 28.41
CA SER A 158 20.09 14.77 28.89
C SER A 158 20.80 15.95 29.53
N TYR A 159 20.65 17.17 29.01
CA TYR A 159 21.23 18.37 29.62
C TYR A 159 20.69 18.62 31.03
N ASP A 160 19.36 18.58 31.19
CA ASP A 160 18.72 18.81 32.49
C ASP A 160 19.15 17.78 33.54
N ILE A 161 19.18 16.50 33.17
CA ILE A 161 19.60 15.43 34.08
C ILE A 161 21.07 15.60 34.45
N LEU A 162 21.94 15.89 33.47
CA LEU A 162 23.38 16.04 33.71
C LEU A 162 23.67 17.24 34.61
N LEU A 163 23.05 18.40 34.35
CA LEU A 163 23.20 19.59 35.19
C LEU A 163 22.69 19.35 36.61
N LYS A 164 21.51 18.73 36.74
CA LYS A 164 20.94 18.39 38.05
C LYS A 164 21.83 17.42 38.83
N THR A 165 22.33 16.38 38.16
CA THR A 165 23.26 15.41 38.75
C THR A 165 24.56 16.09 39.18
N THR A 166 25.10 16.98 38.34
CA THR A 166 26.33 17.72 38.64
C THR A 166 26.16 18.63 39.86
N VAL A 167 25.06 19.37 39.94
CA VAL A 167 24.74 20.21 41.12
C VAL A 167 24.62 19.36 42.38
N GLN A 168 23.95 18.21 42.28
CA GLN A 168 23.78 17.28 43.41
C GLN A 168 25.11 16.70 43.90
N GLU A 169 25.97 16.26 42.99
CA GLU A 169 27.28 15.70 43.36
C GLU A 169 28.21 16.77 43.95
N LEU A 170 28.26 17.96 43.35
CA LEU A 170 29.08 19.06 43.89
C LEU A 170 28.61 19.54 45.27
N GLY A 171 27.29 19.52 45.52
CA GLY A 171 26.72 19.89 46.82
C GLY A 171 26.99 18.89 47.95
N ARG A 172 27.42 17.66 47.64
CA ARG A 172 27.76 16.63 48.65
C ARG A 172 29.17 16.77 49.21
N LEU A 173 30.00 17.65 48.64
CA LEU A 173 31.36 17.86 49.12
C LEU A 173 31.34 18.56 50.49
N PRO A 174 32.14 18.09 51.48
CA PRO A 174 32.02 18.50 52.88
C PRO A 174 32.32 20.00 53.16
N ASN A 175 32.83 20.74 52.18
CA ASN A 175 33.18 22.17 52.28
C ASN A 175 32.37 23.08 51.34
N VAL A 176 31.23 22.61 50.82
CA VAL A 176 30.42 23.38 49.86
C VAL A 176 29.06 23.75 50.49
N SER A 177 28.81 25.05 50.66
CA SER A 177 27.55 25.54 51.23
C SER A 177 26.47 25.83 50.17
N GLN A 178 26.86 26.12 48.92
CA GLN A 178 25.94 26.40 47.82
C GLN A 178 26.59 26.11 46.46
N VAL A 179 25.83 25.52 45.54
CA VAL A 179 26.23 25.29 44.15
C VAL A 179 25.15 25.81 43.21
N SER A 180 25.55 26.56 42.19
CA SER A 180 24.67 26.98 41.09
C SER A 180 25.42 26.86 39.77
N ILE A 181 24.80 26.23 38.77
CA ILE A 181 25.33 26.20 37.40
C ILE A 181 24.41 27.09 36.55
N ARG A 182 25.01 28.06 35.85
CA ARG A 182 24.31 28.93 34.89
C ARG A 182 24.91 28.72 33.51
N MET A 183 24.05 28.50 32.52
CA MET A 183 24.43 28.40 31.12
C MET A 183 24.26 29.78 30.47
N ASP A 184 25.35 30.35 29.96
CA ASP A 184 25.29 31.59 29.18
C ASP A 184 25.19 31.24 27.68
N VAL A 185 24.34 31.96 26.93
CA VAL A 185 24.19 31.76 25.48
C VAL A 185 25.45 32.29 24.78
N PRO A 186 26.16 31.50 23.95
CA PRO A 186 27.38 31.96 23.29
C PRO A 186 27.04 33.11 22.33
N LYS A 187 27.72 34.26 22.49
CA LYS A 187 27.61 35.39 21.57
C LYS A 187 28.10 34.95 20.19
N GLN A 188 27.24 35.02 19.18
CA GLN A 188 27.66 34.86 17.79
C GLN A 188 28.71 35.95 17.49
N VAL A 189 29.92 35.51 17.17
CA VAL A 189 30.97 36.40 16.68
C VAL A 189 30.64 36.66 15.21
N GLU A 190 30.05 37.82 14.92
CA GLU A 190 29.87 38.30 13.54
C GLU A 190 31.26 38.54 12.92
N PRO A 191 31.48 38.10 11.67
CA PRO A 191 32.73 38.28 10.94
C PRO A 191 33.00 39.73 10.52
#